data_AF-A0A9W8JIL4-F1
#
_entry.id   AF-A0A9W8JIL4-F1
#
_cell.length_a   1.000
_cell.length_b   1.000
_cell.length_c   1.000
_cell.angle_alpha   90.00
_cell.angle_beta   90.00
_cell.angle_gamma   90.00
#
_symmetry.space_group_name_H-M   'P 1'
#
loop_
_entity.id
_entity.type
_entity.pdbx_description
1 polymer ?
#
loop_
_entity_poly.entity_id
_entity_poly.type
_entity_poly.pdbx_seq_one_letter_code
_entity_poly.pdbx_strand_id
1 'polypeptide(L)'
;MALSIINAIQALRASDVVAILLFIFAVRLIKNSRARVYTTKLQGPPSENFFVGLFPAIAGVDEPLKAFEKWAKQYGTVFSFPMGFGRQDVMIWDIKAAAHILARDTFVYQQSNFSRVFLDNMFGKGILSVEHDDHRRHRKALTPAFSNAAIRGYVNTFNDSAEKLKATWDAILDSGADTIEVQQWMNRLALENLGVAGFSHHFGALSSPDTSLKPDIMEVFDSFESPRKSSLFSRIFFFLGPMFPALLYLPTQNTLLMRRIKYSMKGIADALLERTRREMMIDSGDEKAGGSDKSIIGLLIKAESSSGGLTMTPDEVLAQMVEHTVLRRLRDDLEYSYYTPKFKKN
;
A
#
# COMPACT_ATOMS: atom_id res chain seq x y z
N MET A 1 34.51 -17.02 9.76
CA MET A 1 33.34 -16.43 10.45
C MET A 1 32.01 -16.89 9.82
N ALA A 2 31.84 -16.83 8.49
CA ALA A 2 30.62 -17.33 7.84
C ALA A 2 30.37 -18.85 8.04
N LEU A 3 31.41 -19.69 7.97
CA LEU A 3 31.29 -21.14 8.20
C LEU A 3 30.90 -21.52 9.65
N SER A 4 31.30 -20.74 10.65
CA SER A 4 30.93 -21.03 12.05
C SER A 4 29.47 -20.68 12.34
N ILE A 5 28.93 -19.67 11.66
CA ILE A 5 27.52 -19.28 11.77
C ILE A 5 26.62 -20.34 11.11
N ILE A 6 27.03 -20.89 9.96
CA ILE A 6 26.28 -21.95 9.26
C ILE A 6 26.23 -23.23 10.10
N ASN A 7 27.36 -23.63 10.69
CA ASN A 7 27.42 -24.82 11.56
C ASN A 7 26.60 -24.63 12.86
N ALA A 8 26.57 -23.41 13.40
CA ALA A 8 25.74 -23.08 14.55
C ALA A 8 24.23 -23.12 14.21
N ILE A 9 23.85 -22.68 13.01
CA ILE A 9 22.46 -22.75 12.54
C ILE A 9 22.02 -24.20 12.32
N GLN A 10 22.91 -25.07 11.84
CA GLN A 10 22.62 -26.50 11.63
C GLN A 10 22.53 -27.30 12.95
N ALA A 11 23.09 -26.79 14.05
CA ALA A 11 23.06 -27.42 15.36
C ALA A 11 21.82 -27.07 16.21
N LEU A 12 21.00 -26.12 15.76
CA LEU A 12 19.80 -25.68 16.48
C LEU A 12 18.72 -26.77 16.45
N ARG A 13 18.33 -27.25 17.64
CA ARG A 13 17.17 -28.12 17.79
C ARG A 13 15.89 -27.27 17.77
N ALA A 14 14.75 -27.89 17.46
CA ALA A 14 13.46 -27.20 17.49
C ALA A 14 13.16 -26.53 18.86
N SER A 15 13.62 -27.14 19.96
CA SER A 15 13.54 -26.57 21.31
C SER A 15 14.29 -25.24 21.45
N ASP A 16 15.44 -25.13 20.79
CA ASP A 16 16.32 -23.96 20.88
C ASP A 16 15.72 -22.79 20.09
N VAL A 17 15.12 -23.09 18.94
CA VAL A 17 14.34 -22.12 18.16
C VAL A 17 13.14 -21.62 18.97
N VAL A 18 12.40 -22.51 19.64
CA VAL A 18 11.28 -22.14 20.50
C VAL A 18 11.75 -21.29 21.68
N ALA A 19 12.85 -21.65 22.34
CA ALA A 19 13.42 -20.87 23.45
C ALA A 19 13.88 -19.48 23.00
N ILE A 20 14.52 -19.36 21.84
CA ILE A 20 14.92 -18.06 21.26
C ILE A 20 13.69 -17.21 20.93
N LEU A 21 12.65 -17.79 20.33
CA LEU A 21 11.40 -17.08 20.03
C LEU A 21 10.69 -16.61 21.31
N LEU A 22 10.64 -17.46 22.35
CA LEU A 22 10.09 -17.11 23.66
C LEU A 22 10.91 -16.02 24.36
N PHE A 23 12.24 -16.05 24.24
CA PHE A 23 13.11 -15.02 24.77
C PHE A 23 12.90 -13.68 24.05
N ILE A 24 12.84 -13.68 22.73
CA ILE A 24 12.53 -12.48 21.93
C ILE A 24 11.13 -11.97 22.28
N PHE A 25 10.16 -12.86 22.44
CA PHE A 25 8.80 -12.53 22.87
C PHE A 25 8.79 -11.87 24.25
N ALA A 26 9.47 -12.45 25.24
CA ALA A 26 9.59 -11.88 26.58
C ALA A 26 10.28 -10.51 26.57
N VAL A 27 11.38 -10.37 25.83
CA VAL A 27 12.09 -9.08 25.70
C VAL A 27 11.20 -8.03 25.03
N ARG A 28 10.42 -8.38 24.01
CA ARG A 28 9.48 -7.46 23.36
C ARG A 28 8.30 -7.11 24.24
N LEU A 29 7.75 -8.06 24.99
CA LEU A 29 6.73 -7.77 26.00
C LEU A 29 7.25 -6.81 27.07
N ILE A 30 8.47 -7.04 27.56
CA ILE A 30 9.11 -6.17 28.54
C ILE A 30 9.39 -4.79 27.93
N LYS A 31 9.89 -4.72 26.69
CA LYS A 31 10.10 -3.44 26.00
C LYS A 31 8.79 -2.70 25.75
N ASN A 32 7.73 -3.35 25.28
CA ASN A 32 6.43 -2.70 25.03
C ASN A 32 5.77 -2.25 26.34
N SER A 33 5.85 -3.05 27.40
CA SER A 33 5.33 -2.67 28.72
C SER A 33 6.15 -1.55 29.39
N ARG A 34 7.46 -1.48 29.15
CA ARG A 34 8.35 -0.41 29.63
C ARG A 34 8.38 0.81 28.72
N ALA A 35 8.04 0.67 27.44
CA ALA A 35 7.76 1.74 26.50
C ALA A 35 6.38 2.37 26.74
N ARG A 36 5.79 2.16 27.94
CA ARG A 36 4.87 3.11 28.54
C ARG A 36 5.54 4.47 28.46
N VAL A 37 5.14 5.20 27.43
CA VAL A 37 5.65 6.55 27.18
C VAL A 37 5.40 7.32 28.47
N TYR A 38 6.39 8.03 28.98
CA TYR A 38 6.21 9.04 30.02
C TYR A 38 5.44 10.22 29.40
N THR A 39 4.20 9.97 28.98
CA THR A 39 3.27 10.96 28.45
C THR A 39 2.25 11.32 29.51
N THR A 40 1.58 12.44 29.29
CA THR A 40 0.32 12.78 29.97
C THR A 40 -0.60 11.56 29.93
N LYS A 41 -1.14 11.18 31.10
CA LYS A 41 -2.11 10.09 31.19
C LYS A 41 -3.35 10.47 30.39
N LEU A 42 -3.53 9.85 29.23
CA LEU A 42 -4.71 10.02 28.39
C LEU A 42 -5.82 9.10 28.89
N GLN A 43 -7.06 9.59 28.81
CA GLN A 43 -8.23 8.75 29.01
C GLN A 43 -8.39 7.78 27.83
N GLY A 44 -9.13 6.70 28.04
CA GLY A 44 -9.27 5.66 27.04
C GLY A 44 -10.25 4.56 27.45
N PRO A 45 -10.79 3.82 26.47
CA PRO A 45 -11.59 2.65 26.75
C PRO A 45 -10.79 1.58 27.53
N PRO A 46 -11.40 0.91 28.52
CA PRO A 46 -10.73 -0.14 29.27
C PRO A 46 -10.44 -1.35 28.35
N SER A 47 -9.31 -2.03 28.58
CA SER A 47 -9.03 -3.31 27.94
C SER A 47 -9.77 -4.43 28.68
N GLU A 48 -10.56 -5.23 27.97
CA GLU A 48 -11.12 -6.46 28.54
C GLU A 48 -10.06 -7.58 28.62
N ASN A 49 -9.08 -7.59 27.69
CA ASN A 49 -8.06 -8.64 27.59
C ASN A 49 -6.67 -8.06 27.32
N PHE A 50 -5.66 -8.44 28.12
CA PHE A 50 -4.26 -7.99 27.92
C PHE A 50 -3.67 -8.43 26.58
N PHE A 51 -3.90 -9.70 26.21
CA PHE A 51 -3.30 -10.27 25.01
C PHE A 51 -3.82 -9.64 23.74
N VAL A 52 -5.12 -9.31 23.71
CA VAL A 52 -5.85 -8.97 22.49
C VAL A 52 -6.25 -7.48 22.45
N GLY A 53 -6.31 -6.81 23.59
CA GLY A 53 -6.73 -5.42 23.71
C GLY A 53 -8.11 -5.20 23.10
N LEU A 54 -8.27 -4.09 22.37
CA LEU A 54 -9.48 -3.76 21.60
C LEU A 54 -9.41 -4.19 20.14
N PHE A 55 -8.42 -4.98 19.74
CA PHE A 55 -8.27 -5.41 18.35
C PHE A 55 -9.53 -6.08 17.77
N PRO A 56 -10.27 -6.98 18.48
CA PRO A 56 -11.49 -7.59 17.96
C PRO A 56 -12.62 -6.59 17.77
N ALA A 57 -12.70 -5.56 18.62
CA ALA A 57 -13.69 -4.50 18.52
C ALA A 57 -13.41 -3.56 17.32
N ILE A 58 -12.18 -3.57 16.80
CA ILE A 58 -11.77 -2.76 15.65
C ILE A 58 -11.74 -3.61 14.36
N ALA A 59 -11.04 -4.73 14.36
CA ALA A 59 -10.84 -5.58 13.19
C ALA A 59 -12.03 -6.51 12.86
N GLY A 60 -12.97 -6.68 13.79
CA GLY A 60 -14.10 -7.60 13.66
C GLY A 60 -15.44 -6.94 13.33
N VAL A 61 -15.51 -5.62 13.18
CA VAL A 61 -16.76 -4.84 13.05
C VAL A 61 -16.84 -4.21 11.66
N ASP A 62 -18.05 -4.13 11.10
CA ASP A 62 -18.30 -3.59 9.74
C ASP A 62 -17.98 -2.09 9.62
N GLU A 63 -18.09 -1.36 10.73
CA GLU A 63 -17.89 0.09 10.78
C GLU A 63 -16.93 0.47 11.93
N PRO A 64 -15.62 0.20 11.78
CA PRO A 64 -14.63 0.47 12.83
C PRO A 64 -14.60 1.97 13.21
N LEU A 65 -14.87 2.85 12.24
CA LEU A 65 -14.89 4.30 12.46
C LEU A 65 -15.96 4.74 13.47
N LYS A 66 -17.11 4.07 13.54
CA LYS A 66 -18.15 4.38 14.54
C LYS A 66 -17.68 4.10 15.97
N ALA A 67 -16.84 3.08 16.16
CA ALA A 67 -16.24 2.82 17.46
C ALA A 67 -15.30 3.97 17.86
N PHE A 68 -14.44 4.42 16.93
CA PHE A 68 -13.57 5.57 17.18
C PHE A 68 -14.34 6.86 17.41
N GLU A 69 -15.42 7.12 16.67
CA GLU A 69 -16.28 8.29 16.87
C GLU A 69 -16.94 8.28 18.26
N LYS A 70 -17.44 7.12 18.69
CA LYS A 70 -18.00 6.94 20.04
C LYS A 70 -16.94 7.21 21.12
N TRP A 71 -15.73 6.68 20.95
CA TRP A 71 -14.64 6.92 21.89
C TRP A 71 -14.16 8.37 21.89
N ALA A 72 -14.10 9.03 20.73
CA ALA A 72 -13.78 10.46 20.64
C ALA A 72 -14.82 11.32 21.39
N LYS A 73 -16.11 10.98 21.26
CA LYS A 73 -17.19 11.65 22.02
C LYS A 73 -17.08 11.42 23.53
N GLN A 74 -16.61 10.25 23.96
CA GLN A 74 -16.56 9.87 25.38
C GLN A 74 -15.28 10.33 26.09
N TYR A 75 -14.13 10.21 25.46
CA TYR A 75 -12.81 10.43 26.06
C TYR A 75 -12.13 11.72 25.57
N GLY A 76 -12.76 12.43 24.63
CA GLY A 76 -12.27 13.66 24.05
C GLY A 76 -11.50 13.48 22.73
N THR A 77 -10.95 14.58 22.22
CA THR A 77 -10.30 14.61 20.90
C THR A 77 -8.95 13.89 20.85
N VAL A 78 -8.34 13.59 22.00
CA VAL A 78 -7.11 12.78 22.08
C VAL A 78 -7.27 11.77 23.19
N PHE A 79 -7.19 10.49 22.84
CA PHE A 79 -7.37 9.39 23.78
C PHE A 79 -6.41 8.25 23.47
N SER A 80 -6.05 7.47 24.49
CA SER A 80 -5.27 6.25 24.31
C SER A 80 -6.19 5.04 24.24
N PHE A 81 -5.85 4.04 23.45
CA PHE A 81 -6.59 2.78 23.42
C PHE A 81 -5.63 1.58 23.49
N PRO A 82 -5.98 0.55 24.28
CA PRO A 82 -5.15 -0.64 24.43
C PRO A 82 -5.22 -1.53 23.19
N MET A 83 -4.05 -1.84 22.67
CA MET A 83 -3.82 -2.85 21.64
C MET A 83 -3.26 -4.13 22.28
N GLY A 84 -3.05 -5.16 21.45
CA GLY A 84 -2.55 -6.44 21.90
C GLY A 84 -1.27 -6.36 22.72
N PHE A 85 -1.15 -7.27 23.69
CA PHE A 85 0.04 -7.48 24.52
C PHE A 85 0.54 -6.25 25.28
N GLY A 86 -0.40 -5.47 25.82
CA GLY A 86 -0.09 -4.28 26.63
C GLY A 86 0.45 -3.09 25.84
N ARG A 87 0.41 -3.14 24.50
CA ARG A 87 0.67 -1.96 23.66
C ARG A 87 -0.45 -0.95 23.85
N GLN A 88 -0.11 0.33 23.90
CA GLN A 88 -1.08 1.43 23.91
C GLN A 88 -0.84 2.31 22.71
N ASP A 89 -1.87 2.51 21.90
CA ASP A 89 -1.84 3.46 20.79
C ASP A 89 -2.59 4.73 21.19
N VAL A 90 -2.29 5.84 20.53
CA VAL A 90 -2.91 7.15 20.77
C VAL A 90 -3.69 7.54 19.54
N MET A 91 -4.98 7.81 19.72
CA MET A 91 -5.85 8.34 18.68
C MET A 91 -5.85 9.86 18.74
N ILE A 92 -5.76 10.48 17.57
CA ILE A 92 -5.80 11.93 17.41
C ILE A 92 -7.00 12.28 16.55
N TRP A 93 -7.99 12.89 17.18
CA TRP A 93 -9.26 13.34 16.63
C TRP A 93 -9.36 14.88 16.69
N ASP A 94 -8.23 15.57 16.55
CA ASP A 94 -8.14 17.03 16.49
C ASP A 94 -7.40 17.45 15.21
N ILE A 95 -8.01 18.38 14.46
CA ILE A 95 -7.47 18.81 13.16
C ILE A 95 -6.15 19.58 13.28
N LYS A 96 -5.93 20.33 14.37
CA LYS A 96 -4.70 21.08 14.58
C LYS A 96 -3.56 20.13 14.94
N ALA A 97 -3.82 19.14 15.79
CA ALA A 97 -2.87 18.08 16.12
C ALA A 97 -2.54 17.22 14.89
N ALA A 98 -3.54 16.85 14.10
CA ALA A 98 -3.33 16.13 12.84
C ALA A 98 -2.48 16.96 11.86
N ALA A 99 -2.76 18.26 11.71
CA ALA A 99 -1.95 19.15 10.87
C ALA A 99 -0.51 19.29 11.36
N HIS A 100 -0.28 19.32 12.68
CA HIS A 100 1.07 19.32 13.23
C HIS A 100 1.85 18.05 12.83
N ILE A 101 1.20 16.89 12.97
CA ILE A 101 1.82 15.58 12.69
C ILE A 101 2.05 15.37 11.20
N LEU A 102 1.04 15.64 10.38
CA LEU A 102 1.04 15.30 8.97
C LEU A 102 1.76 16.33 8.09
N ALA A 103 1.87 17.59 8.54
CA ALA A 103 2.39 18.67 7.71
C ALA A 103 3.58 19.46 8.30
N ARG A 104 3.75 19.51 9.64
CA ARG A 104 4.81 20.34 10.26
C ARG A 104 6.05 19.54 10.61
N ASP A 105 5.87 18.43 11.33
CA ASP A 105 7.00 17.69 11.93
C ASP A 105 7.16 16.28 11.36
N THR A 106 7.33 16.20 10.04
CA THR A 106 7.36 14.91 9.31
C THR A 106 8.64 14.10 9.54
N PHE A 107 9.64 14.63 10.23
CA PHE A 107 10.87 13.90 10.56
C PHE A 107 10.74 13.12 11.88
N VAL A 108 9.97 13.67 12.83
CA VAL A 108 9.71 13.04 14.13
C VAL A 108 8.66 11.95 14.01
N TYR A 109 7.57 12.20 13.29
CA TYR A 109 6.50 11.23 13.12
C TYR A 109 6.77 10.33 11.91
N GLN A 110 7.12 9.08 12.17
CA GLN A 110 7.47 8.08 11.16
C GLN A 110 6.43 6.98 11.11
N GLN A 111 6.43 6.22 10.01
CA GLN A 111 5.62 5.02 9.93
C GLN A 111 6.02 3.99 10.98
N SER A 112 5.05 3.17 11.38
CA SER A 112 5.34 2.06 12.29
C SER A 112 6.32 1.08 11.62
N ASN A 113 7.22 0.48 12.41
CA ASN A 113 8.15 -0.54 11.91
C ASN A 113 7.44 -1.68 11.17
N PHE A 114 6.23 -2.04 11.59
CA PHE A 114 5.43 -3.04 10.92
C PHE A 114 4.99 -2.60 9.53
N SER A 115 4.42 -1.40 9.42
CA SER A 115 4.01 -0.80 8.14
C SER A 115 5.18 -0.72 7.18
N ARG A 116 6.35 -0.28 7.66
CA ARG A 116 7.56 -0.20 6.85
C ARG A 116 8.01 -1.57 6.33
N VAL A 117 8.15 -2.57 7.20
CA VAL A 117 8.57 -3.93 6.78
C VAL A 117 7.54 -4.56 5.84
N PHE A 118 6.24 -4.30 6.07
CA PHE A 118 5.17 -4.74 5.21
C PHE A 118 5.28 -4.15 3.81
N LEU A 119 5.44 -2.82 3.71
CA LEU A 119 5.60 -2.11 2.44
C LEU A 119 6.90 -2.49 1.71
N ASP A 120 8.02 -2.61 2.42
CA ASP A 120 9.30 -3.07 1.86
C ASP A 120 9.18 -4.49 1.28
N ASN A 121 8.47 -5.38 1.96
CA ASN A 121 8.25 -6.74 1.47
C ASN A 121 7.37 -6.75 0.22
N MET A 122 6.33 -5.91 0.19
CA MET A 122 5.35 -5.87 -0.90
C MET A 122 5.89 -5.16 -2.14
N PHE A 123 6.48 -3.98 -1.98
CA PHE A 123 6.89 -3.10 -3.09
C PHE A 123 8.40 -2.98 -3.26
N GLY A 124 9.18 -3.33 -2.25
CA GLY A 124 10.59 -2.92 -2.17
C GLY A 124 10.71 -1.54 -1.53
N LYS A 125 11.92 -0.97 -1.55
CA LYS A 125 12.21 0.35 -0.96
C LYS A 125 11.72 1.47 -1.88
N GLY A 126 10.41 1.67 -1.90
CA GLY A 126 9.70 2.68 -2.70
C GLY A 126 9.38 3.94 -1.89
N ILE A 127 8.66 4.90 -2.49
CA ILE A 127 8.30 6.18 -1.84
C ILE A 127 7.35 5.95 -0.67
N LEU A 128 6.59 4.85 -0.65
CA LEU A 128 5.75 4.51 0.49
C LEU A 128 6.53 4.05 1.72
N SER A 129 7.76 3.53 1.58
CA SER A 129 8.45 2.89 2.71
C SER A 129 9.72 3.62 3.15
N VAL A 130 10.36 4.39 2.26
CA VAL A 130 11.50 5.23 2.64
C VAL A 130 11.03 6.42 3.48
N GLU A 131 11.93 6.92 4.32
CA GLU A 131 11.64 8.01 5.26
C GLU A 131 12.63 9.16 5.05
N HIS A 132 12.34 10.33 5.63
CA HIS A 132 13.25 11.48 5.70
C HIS A 132 13.77 11.96 4.34
N ASP A 133 15.10 12.06 4.20
CA ASP A 133 15.77 12.59 3.01
C ASP A 133 15.62 11.66 1.80
N ASP A 134 15.53 10.34 1.99
CA ASP A 134 15.26 9.41 0.91
C ASP A 134 13.84 9.61 0.38
N HIS A 135 12.85 9.78 1.27
CA HIS A 135 11.48 10.12 0.87
C HIS A 135 11.43 11.48 0.14
N ARG A 136 12.15 12.49 0.65
CA ARG A 136 12.24 13.80 0.00
C ARG A 136 12.89 13.70 -1.39
N ARG A 137 13.96 12.91 -1.55
CA ARG A 137 14.62 12.64 -2.83
C ARG A 137 13.65 11.97 -3.80
N HIS A 138 12.95 10.93 -3.34
CA HIS A 138 11.99 10.19 -4.16
C HIS A 138 10.84 11.08 -4.65
N ARG A 139 10.25 11.86 -3.73
CA ARG A 139 9.17 12.79 -4.06
C ARG A 139 9.62 13.85 -5.06
N LYS A 140 10.83 14.40 -4.90
CA LYS A 140 11.37 15.43 -5.79
C LYS A 140 11.59 14.91 -7.21
N ALA A 141 12.02 13.66 -7.37
CA ALA A 141 12.19 13.03 -8.68
C ALA A 141 10.85 12.79 -9.40
N LEU A 142 9.79 12.44 -8.66
CA LEU A 142 8.48 12.10 -9.24
C LEU A 142 7.55 13.29 -9.45
N THR A 143 7.68 14.36 -8.65
CA THR A 143 6.78 15.54 -8.71
C THR A 143 6.58 16.13 -10.12
N PRO A 144 7.59 16.19 -11.01
CA PRO A 144 7.41 16.75 -12.36
C PRO A 144 6.36 16.03 -13.21
N ALA A 145 6.15 14.71 -13.04
CA ALA A 145 5.12 13.94 -13.75
C ALA A 145 3.70 14.36 -13.35
N PHE A 146 3.56 15.04 -12.21
CA PHE A 146 2.30 15.55 -11.69
C PHE A 146 2.20 17.08 -11.80
N SER A 147 3.05 17.72 -12.63
CA SER A 147 2.97 19.15 -12.89
C SER A 147 1.74 19.50 -13.73
N ASN A 148 1.24 20.74 -13.61
CA ASN A 148 0.12 21.23 -14.43
C ASN A 148 0.38 21.07 -15.94
N ALA A 149 1.65 21.20 -16.37
CA ALA A 149 2.03 21.00 -17.76
C ALA A 149 1.92 19.52 -18.19
N ALA A 150 2.34 18.58 -17.34
CA ALA A 150 2.16 17.15 -17.59
C ALA A 150 0.67 16.77 -17.61
N ILE A 151 -0.11 17.25 -16.62
CA ILE A 151 -1.56 16.98 -16.54
C ILE A 151 -2.30 17.44 -17.79
N ARG A 152 -2.00 18.63 -18.31
CA ARG A 152 -2.60 19.12 -19.58
C ARG A 152 -2.30 18.20 -20.76
N GLY A 153 -1.13 17.56 -20.77
CA GLY A 153 -0.75 16.58 -21.80
C GLY A 153 -1.62 15.32 -21.79
N TYR A 154 -2.22 14.97 -20.65
CA TYR A 154 -3.03 13.76 -20.50
C TYR A 154 -4.54 13.97 -20.71
N VAL A 155 -5.01 15.22 -20.78
CA VAL A 155 -6.46 15.52 -20.86
C VAL A 155 -7.12 14.83 -22.05
N ASN A 156 -6.51 14.91 -23.23
CA ASN A 156 -7.07 14.27 -24.43
C ASN A 156 -7.13 12.75 -24.28
N THR A 157 -6.07 12.13 -23.76
CA THR A 157 -6.03 10.69 -23.49
C THR A 157 -7.11 10.25 -22.49
N PHE A 158 -7.36 11.05 -21.47
CA PHE A 158 -8.39 10.75 -20.47
C PHE A 158 -9.79 10.87 -21.08
N ASN A 159 -10.01 11.83 -21.97
CA ASN A 159 -11.25 11.93 -22.74
C ASN A 159 -11.42 10.73 -23.67
N ASP A 160 -10.39 10.34 -24.41
CA ASP A 160 -10.45 9.15 -25.29
C ASP A 160 -10.81 7.88 -24.50
N SER A 161 -10.28 7.74 -23.28
CA SER A 161 -10.59 6.61 -22.42
C SER A 161 -12.01 6.66 -21.87
N ALA A 162 -12.52 7.86 -21.55
CA ALA A 162 -13.90 8.07 -21.13
C ALA A 162 -14.89 7.80 -22.28
N GLU A 163 -14.56 8.20 -23.51
CA GLU A 163 -15.36 7.91 -24.70
C GLU A 163 -15.42 6.41 -24.99
N LYS A 164 -14.28 5.70 -24.86
CA LYS A 164 -14.25 4.23 -24.95
C LYS A 164 -15.13 3.59 -23.89
N LEU A 165 -15.03 4.04 -22.63
CA LEU A 165 -15.86 3.50 -21.55
C LEU A 165 -17.35 3.70 -21.85
N LYS A 166 -17.74 4.90 -22.29
CA LYS A 166 -19.11 5.20 -22.69
C LYS A 166 -19.59 4.25 -23.79
N ALA A 167 -18.82 4.09 -24.86
CA ALA A 167 -19.17 3.17 -25.95
C ALA A 167 -19.34 1.72 -25.47
N THR A 168 -18.53 1.29 -24.50
CA THR A 168 -18.67 -0.04 -23.87
C THR A 168 -19.95 -0.13 -23.04
N TRP A 169 -20.30 0.89 -22.27
CA TRP A 169 -21.55 0.92 -21.51
C TRP A 169 -22.78 0.93 -22.42
N ASP A 170 -22.76 1.73 -23.48
CA ASP A 170 -23.82 1.77 -24.49
C ASP A 170 -24.02 0.35 -25.07
N ALA A 171 -22.94 -0.35 -25.46
CA ALA A 171 -23.01 -1.71 -25.97
C ALA A 171 -23.55 -2.75 -24.95
N ILE A 172 -23.22 -2.60 -23.67
CA ILE A 172 -23.74 -3.47 -22.59
C ILE A 172 -25.25 -3.27 -22.45
N LEU A 173 -25.72 -2.03 -22.44
CA LEU A 173 -27.14 -1.71 -22.34
C LEU A 173 -27.91 -2.19 -23.57
N ASP A 174 -27.35 -1.97 -24.76
CA ASP A 174 -27.93 -2.44 -26.04
C ASP A 174 -28.01 -3.97 -26.12
N SER A 175 -27.14 -4.70 -25.39
CA SER A 175 -27.19 -6.17 -25.28
C SER A 175 -28.31 -6.68 -24.35
N GLY A 176 -29.08 -5.79 -23.73
CA GLY A 176 -30.20 -6.13 -22.87
C GLY A 176 -29.86 -6.24 -21.38
N ALA A 177 -28.72 -5.71 -20.94
CA ALA A 177 -28.41 -5.64 -19.52
C ALA A 177 -29.12 -4.45 -18.86
N ASP A 178 -29.82 -4.70 -17.75
CA ASP A 178 -30.57 -3.65 -17.02
C ASP A 178 -29.69 -2.84 -16.04
N THR A 179 -28.48 -3.33 -15.74
CA THR A 179 -27.60 -2.75 -14.72
C THR A 179 -26.13 -2.83 -15.11
N ILE A 180 -25.35 -1.83 -14.71
CA ILE A 180 -23.90 -1.76 -14.89
C ILE A 180 -23.22 -1.70 -13.51
N GLU A 181 -22.19 -2.52 -13.31
CA GLU A 181 -21.34 -2.45 -12.11
C GLU A 181 -20.30 -1.33 -12.29
N VAL A 182 -20.60 -0.15 -11.77
CA VAL A 182 -19.81 1.07 -12.02
C VAL A 182 -18.42 0.99 -11.39
N GLN A 183 -18.27 0.36 -10.21
CA GLN A 183 -17.00 0.36 -9.48
C GLN A 183 -15.90 -0.31 -10.29
N GLN A 184 -16.15 -1.51 -10.80
CA GLN A 184 -15.22 -2.28 -11.61
C GLN A 184 -14.86 -1.54 -12.91
N TRP A 185 -15.83 -0.87 -13.54
CA TRP A 185 -15.57 -0.07 -14.74
C TRP A 185 -14.73 1.18 -14.46
N MET A 186 -14.97 1.86 -13.34
CA MET A 186 -14.15 3.00 -12.91
C MET A 186 -12.72 2.58 -12.57
N ASN A 187 -12.55 1.40 -11.97
CA ASN A 187 -11.24 0.81 -11.72
C ASN A 187 -10.48 0.53 -13.03
N ARG A 188 -11.17 -0.02 -14.04
CA ARG A 188 -10.59 -0.24 -15.39
C ARG A 188 -10.24 1.07 -16.10
N LEU A 189 -11.09 2.10 -16.00
CA LEU A 189 -10.82 3.42 -16.57
C LEU A 189 -9.60 4.07 -15.91
N ALA A 190 -9.52 4.02 -14.58
CA ALA A 190 -8.37 4.49 -13.84
C ALA A 190 -7.08 3.76 -14.24
N LEU A 191 -7.16 2.44 -14.46
CA LEU A 191 -6.06 1.59 -14.90
C LEU A 191 -5.53 1.99 -16.28
N GLU A 192 -6.44 2.27 -17.22
CA GLU A 192 -6.10 2.72 -18.59
C GLU A 192 -5.46 4.11 -18.58
N ASN A 193 -6.08 5.07 -17.88
CA ASN A 193 -5.59 6.44 -17.76
C ASN A 193 -4.20 6.53 -17.12
N LEU A 194 -3.99 5.82 -15.99
CA LEU A 194 -2.67 5.76 -15.35
C LEU A 194 -1.64 5.03 -16.22
N GLY A 195 -2.08 4.06 -17.03
CA GLY A 195 -1.22 3.36 -17.94
C GLY A 195 -0.56 4.30 -18.93
N VAL A 196 -1.36 5.15 -19.55
CA VAL A 196 -0.86 6.12 -20.53
C VAL A 196 -0.11 7.26 -19.86
N ALA A 197 -0.64 7.82 -18.76
CA ALA A 197 -0.02 8.96 -18.10
C ALA A 197 1.29 8.59 -17.38
N GLY A 198 1.31 7.47 -16.66
CA GLY A 198 2.46 7.04 -15.86
C GLY A 198 3.50 6.28 -16.66
N PHE A 199 3.07 5.39 -17.54
CA PHE A 199 3.96 4.42 -18.21
C PHE A 199 3.98 4.54 -19.73
N SER A 200 3.28 5.53 -20.30
CA SER A 200 3.13 5.69 -21.75
C SER A 200 2.64 4.41 -22.43
N HIS A 201 1.77 3.64 -21.75
CA HIS A 201 1.35 2.31 -22.16
C HIS A 201 -0.16 2.10 -22.06
N HIS A 202 -0.78 1.62 -23.14
CA HIS A 202 -2.19 1.19 -23.15
C HIS A 202 -2.31 -0.24 -22.64
N PHE A 203 -3.12 -0.45 -21.60
CA PHE A 203 -3.31 -1.78 -21.01
C PHE A 203 -4.47 -2.54 -21.62
N GLY A 204 -5.33 -1.85 -22.39
CA GLY A 204 -6.51 -2.47 -23.00
C GLY A 204 -7.55 -2.87 -21.97
N ALA A 205 -7.56 -2.21 -20.80
CA ALA A 205 -8.41 -2.56 -19.66
C ALA A 205 -9.92 -2.41 -19.97
N LEU A 206 -10.22 -1.55 -20.94
CA LEU A 206 -11.57 -1.22 -21.41
C LEU A 206 -12.03 -2.08 -22.60
N SER A 207 -11.12 -2.84 -23.24
CA SER A 207 -11.39 -3.50 -24.53
C SER A 207 -11.96 -4.92 -24.42
N SER A 208 -11.97 -5.53 -23.23
CA SER A 208 -12.46 -6.90 -23.03
C SER A 208 -13.71 -6.91 -22.13
N PRO A 209 -14.86 -7.40 -22.63
CA PRO A 209 -16.07 -7.65 -21.82
C PRO A 209 -15.85 -8.72 -20.74
N ASP A 210 -14.78 -9.51 -20.88
CA ASP A 210 -14.50 -10.63 -20.02
C ASP A 210 -14.13 -10.16 -18.59
N THR A 211 -15.00 -10.49 -17.65
CA THR A 211 -14.91 -10.16 -16.23
C THR A 211 -14.05 -11.18 -15.46
N SER A 212 -13.62 -12.25 -16.14
CA SER A 212 -12.93 -13.41 -15.56
C SER A 212 -11.46 -13.19 -15.22
N LEU A 213 -10.85 -12.14 -15.79
CA LEU A 213 -9.57 -11.63 -15.30
C LEU A 213 -9.84 -10.88 -13.99
N LYS A 214 -10.02 -11.63 -12.90
CA LYS A 214 -9.68 -11.14 -11.57
C LYS A 214 -8.15 -11.13 -11.51
N PRO A 215 -7.48 -9.98 -11.61
CA PRO A 215 -6.15 -9.83 -11.07
C PRO A 215 -5.81 -10.74 -9.89
N ASP A 216 -4.64 -11.39 -9.90
CA ASP A 216 -4.03 -12.00 -8.69
C ASP A 216 -4.01 -11.03 -7.48
N ILE A 217 -4.08 -9.72 -7.73
CA ILE A 217 -4.18 -8.68 -6.71
C ILE A 217 -5.54 -8.59 -6.00
N MET A 218 -6.63 -8.98 -6.67
CA MET A 218 -7.98 -8.84 -6.12
C MET A 218 -8.14 -9.87 -5.01
N GLU A 219 -7.52 -11.04 -5.17
CA GLU A 219 -7.40 -12.06 -4.12
C GLU A 219 -6.62 -11.54 -2.90
N VAL A 220 -5.66 -10.64 -3.14
CA VAL A 220 -4.89 -9.98 -2.08
C VAL A 220 -5.71 -8.96 -1.31
N PHE A 221 -6.52 -8.16 -2.00
CA PHE A 221 -7.47 -7.28 -1.34
C PHE A 221 -8.54 -8.03 -0.60
N ASP A 222 -9.16 -9.04 -1.20
CA ASP A 222 -10.10 -9.91 -0.52
C ASP A 222 -9.50 -10.49 0.79
N SER A 223 -8.17 -10.73 0.81
CA SER A 223 -7.44 -11.17 2.01
C SER A 223 -7.17 -10.06 3.04
N PHE A 224 -7.07 -8.80 2.62
CA PHE A 224 -6.82 -7.62 3.48
C PHE A 224 -8.10 -6.91 3.96
N GLU A 225 -9.11 -6.79 3.09
CA GLU A 225 -10.37 -6.06 3.31
C GLU A 225 -11.29 -6.74 4.30
N SER A 226 -11.28 -8.06 4.30
CA SER A 226 -12.12 -8.81 5.21
C SER A 226 -11.25 -9.70 6.07
N PRO A 227 -10.79 -9.21 7.23
CA PRO A 227 -10.38 -10.08 8.32
C PRO A 227 -11.43 -11.18 8.53
N ARG A 228 -12.72 -10.91 8.25
CA ARG A 228 -13.80 -11.89 8.33
C ARG A 228 -13.72 -13.04 7.32
N LYS A 229 -13.33 -12.81 6.06
CA LYS A 229 -13.13 -13.87 5.05
C LYS A 229 -11.74 -14.51 5.09
N SER A 230 -10.76 -13.83 5.67
CA SER A 230 -9.42 -14.38 5.82
C SER A 230 -9.40 -15.50 6.87
N SER A 231 -8.59 -16.53 6.60
CA SER A 231 -8.42 -17.67 7.49
C SER A 231 -8.03 -17.20 8.90
N LEU A 232 -8.42 -17.95 9.94
CA LEU A 232 -8.01 -17.68 11.33
C LEU A 232 -6.49 -17.44 11.44
N PHE A 233 -5.71 -18.15 10.63
CA PHE A 233 -4.27 -18.00 10.53
C PHE A 233 -3.83 -16.60 10.06
N SER A 234 -4.52 -16.03 9.06
CA SER A 234 -4.26 -14.67 8.54
C SER A 234 -4.54 -13.59 9.59
N ARG A 235 -5.63 -13.75 10.36
CA ARG A 235 -5.95 -12.84 11.47
C ARG A 235 -4.89 -12.87 12.57
N ILE A 236 -4.44 -14.07 12.95
CA ILE A 236 -3.36 -14.26 13.92
C ILE A 236 -2.08 -13.60 13.41
N PHE A 237 -1.77 -13.76 12.13
CA PHE A 237 -0.61 -13.14 11.49
C PHE A 237 -0.64 -11.62 11.48
N PHE A 238 -1.77 -11.03 11.09
CA PHE A 238 -1.94 -9.58 11.08
C PHE A 238 -1.88 -9.00 12.51
N PHE A 239 -2.44 -9.73 13.47
CA PHE A 239 -2.41 -9.36 14.88
C PHE A 239 -1.01 -9.44 15.50
N LEU A 240 -0.26 -10.50 15.20
CA LEU A 240 1.10 -10.73 15.72
C LEU A 240 2.16 -9.95 14.94
N GLY A 241 1.89 -9.56 13.70
CA GLY A 241 2.84 -8.89 12.81
C GLY A 241 3.50 -7.65 13.43
N PRO A 242 2.75 -6.73 14.07
CA PRO A 242 3.34 -5.60 14.75
C PRO A 242 4.31 -5.93 15.88
N MET A 243 4.15 -7.09 16.52
CA MET A 243 5.08 -7.59 17.54
C MET A 243 6.21 -8.41 16.93
N PHE A 244 5.94 -9.14 15.85
CA PHE A 244 6.91 -9.99 15.15
C PHE A 244 6.90 -9.68 13.64
N PRO A 245 7.56 -8.60 13.20
CA PRO A 245 7.68 -8.29 11.78
C PRO A 245 8.33 -9.43 10.98
N ALA A 246 9.14 -10.26 11.65
CA ALA A 246 9.73 -11.45 11.06
C ALA A 246 8.69 -12.47 10.55
N LEU A 247 7.48 -12.48 11.10
CA LEU A 247 6.38 -13.32 10.61
C LEU A 247 6.11 -13.03 9.13
N LEU A 248 6.23 -11.78 8.68
CA LEU A 248 6.01 -11.40 7.28
C LEU A 248 6.94 -12.12 6.29
N TYR A 249 8.05 -12.71 6.74
CA TYR A 249 8.94 -13.52 5.89
C TYR A 249 8.54 -14.99 5.78
N LEU A 250 7.66 -15.49 6.66
CA LEU A 250 7.21 -16.88 6.63
C LEU A 250 6.33 -17.16 5.41
N PRO A 251 6.46 -18.33 4.78
CA PRO A 251 5.69 -18.71 3.60
C PRO A 251 4.25 -19.07 3.99
N THR A 252 3.40 -18.05 4.13
CA THR A 252 1.95 -18.20 4.30
C THR A 252 1.24 -18.08 2.96
N GLN A 253 -0.03 -18.48 2.84
CA GLN A 253 -0.81 -18.28 1.60
C GLN A 253 -0.78 -16.82 1.15
N ASN A 254 -1.01 -15.88 2.07
CA ASN A 254 -0.96 -14.45 1.77
C ASN A 254 0.45 -14.01 1.40
N THR A 255 1.49 -14.44 2.13
CA THR A 255 2.88 -14.09 1.81
C THR A 255 3.32 -14.64 0.44
N LEU A 256 2.88 -15.84 0.08
CA LEU A 256 3.18 -16.45 -1.21
C LEU A 256 2.44 -15.73 -2.35
N LEU A 257 1.20 -15.34 -2.13
CA LEU A 257 0.43 -14.52 -3.05
C LEU A 257 1.07 -13.12 -3.22
N MET A 258 1.52 -12.49 -2.12
CA MET A 258 2.30 -11.24 -2.15
C MET A 258 3.55 -11.40 -3.02
N ARG A 259 4.29 -12.50 -2.83
CA ARG A 259 5.49 -12.79 -3.61
C ARG A 259 5.16 -12.98 -5.09
N ARG A 260 4.12 -13.75 -5.42
CA ARG A 260 3.69 -13.97 -6.82
C ARG A 260 3.39 -12.65 -7.50
N ILE A 261 2.61 -11.79 -6.87
CA ILE A 261 2.29 -10.46 -7.38
C ILE A 261 3.55 -9.63 -7.57
N LYS A 262 4.40 -9.57 -6.55
CA LYS A 262 5.65 -8.81 -6.62
C LYS A 262 6.50 -9.24 -7.82
N TYR A 263 6.63 -10.55 -8.07
CA TYR A 263 7.38 -11.06 -9.21
C TYR A 263 6.71 -10.79 -10.56
N SER A 264 5.39 -10.97 -10.64
CA SER A 264 4.62 -10.64 -11.86
C SER A 264 4.76 -9.15 -12.22
N MET A 265 4.62 -8.27 -11.22
CA MET A 265 4.74 -6.82 -11.39
C MET A 265 6.16 -6.40 -11.72
N LYS A 266 7.16 -7.05 -11.12
CA LYS A 266 8.57 -6.85 -11.50
C LYS A 266 8.78 -7.16 -12.98
N GLY A 267 8.27 -8.29 -13.48
CA GLY A 267 8.39 -8.64 -14.90
C GLY A 267 7.75 -7.61 -15.83
N ILE A 268 6.58 -7.08 -15.47
CA ILE A 268 5.92 -6.01 -16.25
C ILE A 268 6.74 -4.72 -16.19
N ALA A 269 7.24 -4.36 -15.00
CA ALA A 269 8.05 -3.15 -14.82
C ALA A 269 9.35 -3.21 -15.61
N ASP A 270 10.06 -4.34 -15.56
CA ASP A 270 11.29 -4.59 -16.34
C ASP A 270 11.02 -4.44 -17.85
N ALA A 271 9.95 -5.05 -18.36
CA ALA A 271 9.57 -4.94 -19.77
C ALA A 271 9.25 -3.49 -20.20
N LEU A 272 8.53 -2.74 -19.36
CA LEU A 272 8.22 -1.33 -19.61
C LEU A 272 9.47 -0.44 -19.56
N LEU A 273 10.39 -0.69 -18.62
CA LEU A 273 11.66 0.03 -18.50
C LEU A 273 12.52 -0.18 -19.73
N GLU A 274 12.73 -1.43 -20.14
CA GLU A 274 13.54 -1.76 -21.32
C GLU A 274 12.96 -1.17 -22.59
N ARG A 275 11.63 -1.18 -22.73
CA ARG A 275 10.96 -0.55 -23.87
C ARG A 275 11.18 0.96 -23.89
N THR A 276 10.92 1.65 -22.78
CA THR A 276 11.05 3.10 -22.69
C THR A 276 12.49 3.54 -22.89
N ARG A 277 13.47 2.79 -22.35
CA ARG A 277 14.90 3.03 -22.59
C ARG A 277 15.23 2.97 -24.07
N ARG A 278 14.71 1.98 -24.80
CA ARG A 278 14.91 1.87 -26.26
C ARG A 278 14.28 3.04 -27.01
N GLU A 279 13.04 3.39 -26.66
CA GLU A 279 12.33 4.51 -27.29
C GLU A 279 13.07 5.85 -27.08
N MET A 280 13.58 6.12 -25.87
CA MET A 280 14.35 7.34 -25.59
C MET A 280 15.71 7.38 -26.30
N MET A 281 16.38 6.24 -26.53
CA MET A 281 17.63 6.21 -27.29
C MET A 281 17.41 6.54 -28.77
N ILE A 282 16.26 6.14 -29.33
CA ILE A 282 15.87 6.40 -30.73
C ILE A 282 15.44 7.86 -30.93
N ASP A 283 14.75 8.44 -29.95
CA ASP A 283 14.13 9.77 -30.04
C ASP A 283 15.10 10.95 -29.80
N SER A 284 16.39 10.66 -29.51
CA SER A 284 17.47 11.65 -29.35
C SER A 284 17.72 12.55 -30.59
N GLY A 285 17.01 12.32 -31.70
CA GLY A 285 17.19 13.00 -32.98
C GLY A 285 16.02 13.89 -33.45
N ASP A 286 14.85 13.86 -32.80
CA ASP A 286 13.69 14.66 -33.21
C ASP A 286 12.98 15.27 -31.98
N GLU A 287 12.90 16.59 -31.90
CA GLU A 287 12.31 17.36 -30.78
C GLU A 287 10.78 17.21 -30.62
N LYS A 288 10.16 16.12 -31.10
CA LYS A 288 8.71 15.99 -31.27
C LYS A 288 8.06 14.77 -30.62
N ALA A 289 8.51 14.34 -29.43
CA ALA A 289 7.66 13.52 -28.55
C ALA A 289 7.76 13.95 -27.07
N GLY A 290 7.22 15.13 -26.75
CA GLY A 290 7.14 15.66 -25.37
C GLY A 290 6.27 14.88 -24.37
N GLY A 291 5.94 13.61 -24.65
CA GLY A 291 5.09 12.74 -23.83
C GLY A 291 5.84 11.70 -23.00
N SER A 292 6.83 10.99 -23.58
CA SER A 292 7.61 9.95 -22.87
C SER A 292 8.52 10.59 -21.81
N ASP A 293 9.07 11.75 -22.15
CA ASP A 293 10.07 12.50 -21.40
C ASP A 293 9.54 13.09 -20.07
N LYS A 294 8.22 13.16 -19.94
CA LYS A 294 7.47 13.67 -18.77
C LYS A 294 6.67 12.57 -18.05
N SER A 295 6.62 11.36 -18.59
CA SER A 295 6.01 10.20 -17.94
C SER A 295 6.76 9.82 -16.66
N ILE A 296 6.10 9.11 -15.74
CA ILE A 296 6.74 8.64 -14.50
C ILE A 296 7.95 7.76 -14.85
N ILE A 297 7.81 6.87 -15.83
CA ILE A 297 8.90 5.98 -16.25
C ILE A 297 10.09 6.73 -16.88
N GLY A 298 9.82 7.75 -17.69
CA GLY A 298 10.85 8.62 -18.26
C GLY A 298 11.61 9.40 -17.19
N LEU A 299 10.90 9.94 -16.19
CA LEU A 299 11.54 10.64 -15.06
C LEU A 299 12.37 9.71 -14.18
N LEU A 300 11.90 8.48 -13.94
CA LEU A 300 12.65 7.50 -13.16
C LEU A 300 13.97 7.11 -13.86
N ILE A 301 13.96 6.90 -15.18
CA ILE A 301 15.17 6.61 -15.95
C ILE A 301 16.14 7.80 -15.94
N LYS A 302 15.62 9.04 -16.00
CA LYS A 302 16.45 10.26 -15.86
C LYS A 302 17.03 10.40 -14.45
N ALA A 303 16.28 10.06 -13.41
CA ALA A 303 16.74 10.10 -12.03
C ALA A 303 17.86 9.07 -11.78
N GLU A 304 17.74 7.86 -12.34
CA GLU A 304 18.79 6.82 -12.34
C GLU A 304 20.08 7.31 -13.03
N SER A 305 19.94 7.99 -14.18
CA SER A 305 21.07 8.43 -15.00
C SER A 305 21.70 9.76 -14.54
N SER A 306 21.08 10.45 -13.58
CA SER A 306 21.55 11.75 -13.11
C SER A 306 22.82 11.60 -12.24
N SER A 307 23.77 12.53 -12.33
CA SER A 307 24.93 12.59 -11.42
C SER A 307 24.68 13.64 -10.34
N GLY A 308 24.30 13.23 -9.11
CA GLY A 308 24.09 14.14 -7.98
C GLY A 308 23.15 13.59 -6.90
N GLY A 309 22.73 14.42 -5.95
CA GLY A 309 21.87 14.02 -4.80
C GLY A 309 20.42 13.64 -5.15
N LEU A 310 20.08 13.49 -6.44
CA LEU A 310 18.79 13.05 -6.96
C LEU A 310 18.85 11.65 -7.60
N THR A 311 20.00 10.98 -7.52
CA THR A 311 20.17 9.61 -8.00
C THR A 311 19.20 8.64 -7.33
N MET A 312 18.57 7.81 -8.15
CA MET A 312 17.86 6.62 -7.68
C MET A 312 18.61 5.39 -8.16
N THR A 313 18.70 4.38 -7.30
CA THR A 313 19.25 3.08 -7.71
C THR A 313 18.25 2.35 -8.63
N PRO A 314 18.73 1.40 -9.48
CA PRO A 314 17.85 0.58 -10.30
C PRO A 314 16.78 -0.17 -9.47
N ASP A 315 17.15 -0.62 -8.27
CA ASP A 315 16.24 -1.28 -7.32
C ASP A 315 15.19 -0.33 -6.75
N GLU A 316 15.53 0.94 -6.50
CA GLU A 316 14.57 1.98 -6.08
C GLU A 316 13.63 2.32 -7.23
N VAL A 317 14.13 2.49 -8.46
CA VAL A 317 13.29 2.71 -9.65
C VAL A 317 12.30 1.56 -9.86
N LEU A 318 12.78 0.33 -9.75
CA LEU A 318 11.94 -0.85 -9.87
C LEU A 318 10.93 -0.93 -8.72
N ALA A 319 11.33 -0.59 -7.49
CA ALA A 319 10.41 -0.53 -6.36
C ALA A 319 9.32 0.53 -6.57
N GLN A 320 9.66 1.72 -7.08
CA GLN A 320 8.68 2.75 -7.46
C GLN A 320 7.71 2.24 -8.51
N MET A 321 8.20 1.52 -9.52
CA MET A 321 7.34 0.97 -10.56
C MET A 321 6.43 -0.13 -10.05
N VAL A 322 6.94 -1.03 -9.22
CA VAL A 322 6.13 -2.08 -8.57
C VAL A 322 5.11 -1.44 -7.63
N GLU A 323 5.51 -0.44 -6.86
CA GLU A 323 4.63 0.32 -5.98
C GLU A 323 3.51 1.00 -6.76
N HIS A 324 3.83 1.77 -7.80
CA HIS A 324 2.84 2.43 -8.65
C HIS A 324 1.97 1.44 -9.41
N THR A 325 2.49 0.27 -9.79
CA THR A 325 1.72 -0.76 -10.49
C THR A 325 0.83 -1.56 -9.53
N VAL A 326 1.25 -1.72 -8.28
CA VAL A 326 0.47 -2.41 -7.26
C VAL A 326 -0.55 -1.47 -6.61
N LEU A 327 -0.18 -0.28 -6.12
CA LEU A 327 -1.12 0.76 -5.62
C LEU A 327 -2.26 1.01 -6.62
N ARG A 328 -1.95 0.91 -7.91
CA ARG A 328 -2.85 0.99 -9.07
C ARG A 328 -3.91 -0.12 -9.14
N ARG A 329 -3.63 -1.24 -8.51
CA ARG A 329 -4.52 -2.38 -8.34
C ARG A 329 -5.08 -2.46 -6.90
N LEU A 330 -4.57 -1.59 -6.00
CA LEU A 330 -4.99 -1.44 -4.60
C LEU A 330 -6.04 -0.35 -4.36
N ARG A 331 -6.05 0.72 -5.17
CA ARG A 331 -7.02 1.83 -5.04
C ARG A 331 -8.45 1.42 -5.41
N ASP A 332 -8.60 0.24 -6.01
CA ASP A 332 -9.83 -0.31 -6.56
C ASP A 332 -10.88 -0.72 -5.49
N ASP A 333 -10.49 -0.83 -4.21
CA ASP A 333 -11.32 -1.46 -3.17
C ASP A 333 -11.52 -0.60 -1.88
N LEU A 334 -10.67 0.38 -1.59
CA LEU A 334 -10.72 1.13 -0.30
C LEU A 334 -11.90 2.12 -0.12
N GLU A 335 -12.74 2.36 -1.13
CA GLU A 335 -13.92 3.23 -1.00
C GLU A 335 -15.24 2.49 -0.67
N TYR A 336 -15.24 1.16 -0.56
CA TYR A 336 -16.51 0.42 -0.34
C TYR A 336 -16.91 0.20 1.12
N SER A 337 -16.01 0.41 2.11
CA SER A 337 -16.34 0.09 3.51
C SER A 337 -16.90 1.26 4.34
N TYR A 338 -16.89 2.51 3.85
CA TYR A 338 -17.26 3.68 4.68
C TYR A 338 -18.57 4.39 4.30
N TYR A 339 -19.21 4.08 3.17
CA TYR A 339 -20.46 4.73 2.75
C TYR A 339 -21.47 3.74 2.17
N THR A 340 -22.15 2.98 3.02
CA THR A 340 -23.47 2.43 2.68
C THR A 340 -24.55 3.07 3.56
N PRO A 341 -25.29 4.09 3.07
CA PRO A 341 -26.56 4.44 3.67
C PRO A 341 -27.51 3.27 3.40
N LYS A 342 -28.02 2.63 4.46
CA LYS A 342 -29.14 1.69 4.33
C LYS A 342 -30.33 2.47 3.78
N PHE A 343 -30.57 2.40 2.48
CA PHE A 343 -31.85 2.79 1.91
C PHE A 343 -32.90 1.84 2.47
N LYS A 344 -33.68 2.33 3.43
CA LYS A 344 -34.94 1.70 3.81
C LYS A 344 -35.85 1.77 2.58
N LYS A 345 -36.15 0.61 2.00
CA LYS A 345 -37.34 0.47 1.16
C LYS A 345 -38.55 0.78 2.06
N ASN A 346 -39.25 1.86 1.77
CA ASN A 346 -40.66 2.01 2.11
C ASN A 346 -41.47 1.61 0.88
#